data_AF-A0A9X7UCU3-F1
#
_entry.id   AF-A0A9X7UCU3-F1
#
_cell.length_a   1.000
_cell.length_b   1.000
_cell.length_c   1.000
_cell.angle_alpha   90.00
_cell.angle_beta   90.00
_cell.angle_gamma   90.00
#
_symmetry.space_group_name_H-M   'P 1'
#
loop_
_entity.id
_entity.type
_entity.pdbx_description
1 polymer ?
#
loop_
_entity_poly.entity_id
_entity_poly.type
_entity_poly.pdbx_seq_one_letter_code
_entity_poly.pdbx_strand_id
1 'polypeptide(L)'
;MKKTGFMVSASLALLAAAPAHASPVTGTDALREWNLIVLGDLSSSSEVEGRTFVGGDLTGTSSSYQISTPATSTTGQAGLTVVGNVTGGIKNLNNGSGALVGGNVESGFNLNGAAQTVKVGGTISNTNINQNSVQSGLATSDPGFASSLATQGTVLAGSMKQLSTNLSGLAANSDMVISGNRATFNASPDANGLAVFSISAADLDKVGEIAFNLNGADTAIVNVSGSTVSLNDNFLGGTANLGEHVIWNFGDAQSLDLTNSWGGSLLAPWADATTANYIQGSAVFGNLTQNGEMHLGTYTGGYTPPIDPPTGSSSGGTPVPEAPGWPLFLLGIVGVLLGRRLIRKTA
;
A
#
# COMPACT_ATOMS: atom_id res chain seq x y z
N MET A 1 64.89 19.53 38.16
CA MET A 1 64.44 18.41 37.31
C MET A 1 62.93 18.52 37.15
N LYS A 2 62.46 18.70 35.91
CA LYS A 2 61.06 19.01 35.55
C LYS A 2 60.18 17.76 35.68
N LYS A 3 59.01 17.87 36.30
CA LYS A 3 57.93 16.87 36.22
C LYS A 3 56.98 17.27 35.11
N THR A 4 56.93 16.49 34.04
CA THR A 4 56.00 16.63 32.92
C THR A 4 54.73 15.84 33.24
N GLY A 5 53.60 16.55 33.39
CA GLY A 5 52.27 15.94 33.48
C GLY A 5 51.67 15.80 32.08
N PHE A 6 51.17 14.61 31.77
CA PHE A 6 50.48 14.29 30.52
C PHE A 6 48.99 14.55 30.72
N MET A 7 48.42 15.54 30.01
CA MET A 7 46.96 15.70 29.90
C MET A 7 46.46 14.84 28.74
N VAL A 8 45.58 13.88 29.02
CA VAL A 8 44.84 13.14 28.00
C VAL A 8 43.47 13.84 27.83
N SER A 9 43.29 14.53 26.71
CA SER A 9 41.97 15.01 26.28
C SER A 9 41.17 13.84 25.70
N ALA A 10 40.06 13.48 26.35
CA ALA A 10 39.10 12.53 25.81
C ALA A 10 38.11 13.29 24.91
N SER A 11 38.24 13.12 23.59
CA SER A 11 37.26 13.60 22.61
C SER A 11 36.05 12.66 22.60
N LEU A 12 34.91 13.13 23.13
CA LEU A 12 33.64 12.42 23.03
C LEU A 12 33.10 12.61 21.60
N ALA A 13 33.15 11.57 20.77
CA ALA A 13 32.49 11.57 19.47
C ALA A 13 30.97 11.40 19.67
N LEU A 14 30.19 12.45 19.43
CA LEU A 14 28.74 12.33 19.29
C LEU A 14 28.43 11.62 17.97
N LEU A 15 28.07 10.33 18.03
CA LEU A 15 27.38 9.68 16.93
C LEU A 15 25.95 10.24 16.88
N ALA A 16 25.64 11.02 15.84
CA ALA A 16 24.27 11.38 15.52
C ALA A 16 23.51 10.09 15.15
N ALA A 17 22.52 9.71 15.96
CA ALA A 17 21.59 8.66 15.60
C ALA A 17 20.77 9.16 14.40
N ALA A 18 20.94 8.52 13.24
CA ALA A 18 20.04 8.73 12.12
C ALA A 18 18.62 8.30 12.54
N PRO A 19 17.57 9.03 12.16
CA PRO A 19 16.20 8.61 12.44
C PRO A 19 15.98 7.21 11.83
N ALA A 20 15.49 6.28 12.64
CA ALA A 20 15.03 4.99 12.16
C ALA A 20 13.75 5.23 11.35
N HIS A 21 13.87 5.28 10.02
CA HIS A 21 12.71 5.29 9.14
C HIS A 21 12.06 3.91 9.20
N ALA A 22 10.74 3.85 9.44
CA ALA A 22 10.00 2.62 9.26
C ALA A 22 10.18 2.14 7.80
N SER A 23 10.37 0.83 7.61
CA SER A 23 10.49 0.26 6.27
C SER A 23 9.23 0.59 5.46
N PRO A 24 9.36 0.99 4.18
CA PRO A 24 8.21 1.31 3.35
C PRO A 24 7.35 0.05 3.14
N VAL A 25 6.03 0.19 3.26
CA VAL A 25 5.08 -0.87 2.92
C VAL A 25 5.08 -1.04 1.40
N THR A 26 5.47 -2.21 0.92
CA THR A 26 5.76 -2.48 -0.50
C THR A 26 5.30 -3.88 -0.90
N GLY A 27 5.25 -4.16 -2.21
CA GLY A 27 4.91 -5.46 -2.75
C GLY A 27 3.56 -5.98 -2.24
N THR A 28 3.48 -7.26 -1.89
CA THR A 28 2.23 -7.83 -1.38
C THR A 28 1.82 -7.26 -0.02
N ASP A 29 2.73 -6.66 0.76
CA ASP A 29 2.36 -5.99 2.01
C ASP A 29 1.53 -4.73 1.76
N ALA A 30 1.76 -4.04 0.64
CA ALA A 30 0.90 -2.92 0.25
C ALA A 30 -0.53 -3.39 -0.05
N LEU A 31 -0.68 -4.54 -0.71
CA LEU A 31 -1.99 -5.13 -0.93
C LEU A 31 -2.66 -5.55 0.38
N ARG A 32 -1.91 -5.95 1.41
CA ARG A 32 -2.46 -6.26 2.75
C ARG A 32 -2.91 -5.00 3.49
N GLU A 33 -2.19 -3.90 3.33
CA GLU A 33 -2.37 -2.66 4.09
C GLU A 33 -3.53 -1.78 3.58
N TRP A 34 -3.70 -1.68 2.25
CA TRP A 34 -4.66 -0.78 1.62
C TRP A 34 -5.72 -1.53 0.79
N ASN A 35 -6.97 -1.08 0.92
CA ASN A 35 -8.06 -1.49 0.05
C ASN A 35 -7.97 -0.83 -1.32
N LEU A 36 -7.48 0.41 -1.35
CA LEU A 36 -7.31 1.16 -2.59
C LEU A 36 -5.96 1.87 -2.62
N ILE A 37 -5.21 1.65 -3.69
CA ILE A 37 -3.98 2.36 -4.02
C ILE A 37 -4.14 2.94 -5.42
N VAL A 38 -4.12 4.27 -5.54
CA VAL A 38 -4.08 4.95 -6.83
C VAL A 38 -2.72 5.64 -6.94
N LEU A 39 -1.92 5.29 -7.95
CA LEU A 39 -0.54 5.76 -8.06
C LEU A 39 -0.45 7.22 -8.52
N GLY A 40 -1.43 7.67 -9.30
CA GLY A 40 -1.67 9.04 -9.72
C GLY A 40 -2.96 9.59 -9.10
N ASP A 41 -3.83 10.13 -9.95
CA ASP A 41 -5.01 10.88 -9.52
C ASP A 41 -6.24 9.99 -9.31
N LEU A 42 -7.01 10.29 -8.26
CA LEU A 42 -8.29 9.65 -7.93
C LEU A 42 -9.42 10.67 -8.07
N SER A 43 -10.34 10.45 -9.01
CA SER A 43 -11.64 11.12 -9.03
C SER A 43 -12.67 10.17 -8.44
N SER A 44 -13.26 10.50 -7.29
CA SER A 44 -14.19 9.60 -6.58
C SER A 44 -15.58 10.21 -6.40
N SER A 45 -16.60 9.39 -6.61
CA SER A 45 -18.00 9.66 -6.25
C SER A 45 -18.61 8.57 -5.38
N SER A 46 -17.78 7.72 -4.79
CA SER A 46 -18.21 6.51 -4.07
C SER A 46 -17.42 6.35 -2.77
N GLU A 47 -17.28 5.14 -2.27
CA GLU A 47 -16.73 4.86 -0.95
C GLU A 47 -15.71 3.72 -0.92
N VAL A 48 -14.84 3.79 0.09
CA VAL A 48 -13.84 2.76 0.39
C VAL A 48 -14.05 2.33 1.84
N GLU A 49 -14.25 1.04 2.07
CA GLU A 49 -14.48 0.48 3.40
C GLU A 49 -13.26 0.54 4.31
N GLY A 50 -12.05 0.47 3.76
CA GLY A 50 -10.80 0.52 4.52
C GLY A 50 -9.82 1.60 4.05
N ARG A 51 -8.52 1.30 4.13
CA ARG A 51 -7.48 2.32 3.92
C ARG A 51 -7.30 2.65 2.45
N THR A 52 -7.07 3.93 2.17
CA THR A 52 -6.83 4.46 0.81
C THR A 52 -5.51 5.22 0.73
N PHE A 53 -4.75 4.96 -0.33
CA PHE A 53 -3.58 5.72 -0.73
C PHE A 53 -3.80 6.35 -2.12
N VAL A 54 -3.50 7.64 -2.27
CA VAL A 54 -3.53 8.38 -3.54
C VAL A 54 -2.19 9.07 -3.73
N GLY A 55 -1.47 8.72 -4.79
CA GLY A 55 -0.14 9.25 -5.12
C GLY A 55 -0.17 10.62 -5.81
N GLY A 56 -1.32 11.02 -6.36
CA GLY A 56 -1.58 12.34 -6.92
C GLY A 56 -2.67 13.08 -6.14
N ASP A 57 -3.56 13.75 -6.87
CA ASP A 57 -4.67 14.53 -6.33
C ASP A 57 -5.92 13.65 -6.12
N LEU A 58 -6.67 13.94 -5.07
CA LEU A 58 -8.00 13.39 -4.82
C LEU A 58 -9.07 14.44 -5.14
N THR A 59 -9.92 14.15 -6.13
CA THR A 59 -11.00 15.04 -6.59
C THR A 59 -12.37 14.32 -6.62
N GLY A 60 -13.30 14.83 -7.43
CA GLY A 60 -14.64 14.27 -7.63
C GLY A 60 -15.70 14.87 -6.70
N THR A 61 -16.83 14.18 -6.56
CA THR A 61 -17.94 14.62 -5.69
C THR A 61 -17.64 14.29 -4.22
N SER A 62 -18.66 14.30 -3.37
CA SER A 62 -18.52 13.74 -2.03
C SER A 62 -18.20 12.25 -2.13
N SER A 63 -17.25 11.78 -1.32
CA SER A 63 -16.83 10.37 -1.21
C SER A 63 -16.53 10.02 0.25
N SER A 64 -16.49 8.72 0.58
CA SER A 64 -16.30 8.25 1.96
C SER A 64 -15.13 7.28 2.07
N TYR A 65 -14.36 7.40 3.15
CA TYR A 65 -13.17 6.59 3.40
C TYR A 65 -13.22 5.97 4.79
N GLN A 66 -12.75 4.74 4.87
CA GLN A 66 -12.78 3.90 6.07
C GLN A 66 -14.19 3.79 6.67
N ILE A 67 -15.20 3.52 5.83
CA ILE A 67 -16.60 3.36 6.30
C ILE A 67 -16.81 2.11 7.16
N SER A 68 -15.86 1.18 7.13
CA SER A 68 -15.75 0.03 8.04
C SER A 68 -14.41 0.07 8.80
N THR A 69 -14.21 -0.84 9.75
CA THR A 69 -12.98 -0.89 10.57
C THR A 69 -12.01 -1.93 10.00
N PRO A 70 -10.96 -1.53 9.25
CA PRO A 70 -9.93 -2.46 8.78
C PRO A 70 -9.07 -2.96 9.95
N ALA A 71 -8.31 -4.02 9.72
CA ALA A 71 -7.28 -4.48 10.65
C ALA A 71 -6.32 -3.33 11.00
N THR A 72 -5.80 -3.32 12.22
CA THR A 72 -4.87 -2.28 12.68
C THR A 72 -3.62 -2.26 11.81
N SER A 73 -3.25 -1.08 11.31
CA SER A 73 -2.01 -0.91 10.56
C SER A 73 -0.82 -1.21 11.45
N THR A 74 0.02 -2.16 11.04
CA THR A 74 1.27 -2.48 11.74
C THR A 74 2.34 -1.40 11.49
N THR A 75 2.15 -0.57 10.46
CA THR A 75 3.06 0.52 10.09
C THR A 75 2.50 1.91 10.40
N GLY A 76 1.32 1.98 11.01
CA GLY A 76 0.70 3.23 11.46
C GLY A 76 0.11 4.09 10.33
N GLN A 77 -0.28 3.49 9.20
CA GLN A 77 -0.93 4.23 8.11
C GLN A 77 -2.30 4.76 8.53
N ALA A 78 -2.58 6.00 8.14
CA ALA A 78 -3.91 6.60 8.25
C ALA A 78 -4.90 5.92 7.30
N GLY A 79 -6.19 6.05 7.58
CA GLY A 79 -7.25 5.54 6.71
C GLY A 79 -7.34 6.27 5.37
N LEU A 80 -6.89 7.52 5.28
CA LEU A 80 -6.68 8.22 4.01
C LEU A 80 -5.27 8.85 3.94
N THR A 81 -4.53 8.54 2.88
CA THR A 81 -3.27 9.21 2.54
C THR A 81 -3.35 9.75 1.13
N VAL A 82 -3.09 11.05 0.95
CA VAL A 82 -3.08 11.74 -0.35
C VAL A 82 -1.78 12.52 -0.47
N VAL A 83 -0.96 12.22 -1.47
CA VAL A 83 0.32 12.91 -1.66
C VAL A 83 0.09 14.33 -2.23
N GLY A 84 -0.89 14.49 -3.12
CA GLY A 84 -1.28 15.77 -3.71
C GLY A 84 -2.34 16.53 -2.89
N ASN A 85 -3.21 17.22 -3.61
CA ASN A 85 -4.30 18.03 -3.08
C ASN A 85 -5.60 17.22 -2.93
N VAL A 86 -6.50 17.73 -2.08
CA VAL A 86 -7.88 17.23 -1.95
C VAL A 86 -8.86 18.34 -2.37
N THR A 87 -9.54 18.12 -3.49
CA THR A 87 -10.43 19.09 -4.15
C THR A 87 -11.79 18.49 -4.52
N GLY A 88 -12.73 19.33 -5.00
CA GLY A 88 -14.10 18.91 -5.30
C GLY A 88 -14.98 18.83 -4.05
N GLY A 89 -15.88 17.85 -3.98
CA GLY A 89 -16.82 17.68 -2.85
C GLY A 89 -16.16 17.23 -1.54
N ILE A 90 -16.84 17.44 -0.41
CA ILE A 90 -16.36 17.07 0.94
C ILE A 90 -16.00 15.57 1.00
N LYS A 91 -14.90 15.22 1.66
CA LYS A 91 -14.53 13.81 1.90
C LYS A 91 -14.91 13.39 3.32
N ASN A 92 -15.59 12.27 3.46
CA ASN A 92 -16.08 11.76 4.75
C ASN A 92 -15.09 10.75 5.31
N LEU A 93 -14.43 11.10 6.42
CA LEU A 93 -13.47 10.25 7.10
C LEU A 93 -14.13 9.58 8.30
N ASN A 94 -14.41 8.28 8.20
CA ASN A 94 -15.21 7.55 9.18
C ASN A 94 -14.34 6.69 10.09
N ASN A 95 -14.91 6.20 11.19
CA ASN A 95 -14.28 5.24 12.10
C ASN A 95 -12.86 5.64 12.58
N GLY A 96 -12.62 6.94 12.80
CA GLY A 96 -11.31 7.41 13.24
C GLY A 96 -10.21 7.28 12.18
N SER A 97 -10.56 7.29 10.89
CA SER A 97 -9.66 7.17 9.73
C SER A 97 -8.38 7.99 9.87
N GLY A 98 -8.51 9.27 10.22
CA GLY A 98 -7.44 10.25 10.10
C GLY A 98 -7.07 10.50 8.65
N ALA A 99 -6.20 11.48 8.42
CA ALA A 99 -5.67 11.73 7.10
C ALA A 99 -4.25 12.30 7.10
N LEU A 100 -3.46 11.92 6.09
CA LEU A 100 -2.21 12.57 5.73
C LEU A 100 -2.38 13.16 4.32
N VAL A 101 -2.20 14.47 4.17
CA VAL A 101 -2.34 15.17 2.90
C VAL A 101 -1.08 15.99 2.63
N GLY A 102 -0.38 15.75 1.52
CA GLY A 102 0.84 16.50 1.17
C GLY A 102 0.56 17.91 0.67
N GLY A 103 -0.53 18.10 -0.08
CA GLY A 103 -0.97 19.39 -0.63
C GLY A 103 -1.99 20.13 0.24
N ASN A 104 -2.87 20.88 -0.44
CA ASN A 104 -3.99 21.60 0.17
C ASN A 104 -5.24 20.72 0.29
N VAL A 105 -6.09 21.01 1.27
CA VAL A 105 -7.44 20.46 1.41
C VAL A 105 -8.45 21.58 1.22
N GLU A 106 -9.02 21.67 0.02
CA GLU A 106 -10.00 22.69 -0.36
C GLU A 106 -11.44 22.19 -0.15
N SER A 107 -11.68 20.91 -0.42
CA SER A 107 -12.98 20.25 -0.23
C SER A 107 -13.48 20.31 1.20
N GLY A 108 -12.56 20.23 2.15
CA GLY A 108 -12.83 19.95 3.55
C GLY A 108 -13.11 18.47 3.84
N PHE A 109 -13.10 18.16 5.14
CA PHE A 109 -13.36 16.84 5.67
C PHE A 109 -14.54 16.84 6.65
N ASN A 110 -15.36 15.80 6.57
CA ASN A 110 -16.23 15.40 7.67
C ASN A 110 -15.49 14.35 8.51
N LEU A 111 -15.14 14.71 9.74
CA LEU A 111 -14.37 13.85 10.66
C LEU A 111 -15.31 13.06 11.57
N ASN A 112 -15.82 11.94 11.06
CA ASN A 112 -16.85 11.13 11.70
C ASN A 112 -16.25 10.02 12.59
N GLY A 113 -16.92 9.73 13.70
CA GLY A 113 -16.56 8.65 14.62
C GLY A 113 -15.58 9.06 15.71
N ALA A 114 -14.66 8.15 16.06
CA ALA A 114 -13.66 8.38 17.10
C ALA A 114 -12.73 9.56 16.76
N ALA A 115 -12.12 10.15 17.79
CA ALA A 115 -11.15 11.22 17.60
C ALA A 115 -10.01 10.77 16.69
N GLN A 116 -9.73 11.56 15.66
CA GLN A 116 -8.74 11.25 14.63
C GLN A 116 -7.76 12.41 14.43
N THR A 117 -6.63 12.09 13.81
CA THR A 117 -5.58 13.07 13.48
C THR A 117 -5.54 13.31 11.99
N VAL A 118 -5.55 14.58 11.59
CA VAL A 118 -5.36 15.03 10.21
C VAL A 118 -4.10 15.89 10.14
N LYS A 119 -3.20 15.56 9.23
CA LYS A 119 -1.97 16.31 8.95
C LYS A 119 -1.97 16.76 7.50
N VAL A 120 -1.80 18.05 7.27
CA VAL A 120 -1.87 18.68 5.94
C VAL A 120 -0.60 19.51 5.69
N GLY A 121 0.05 19.28 4.56
CA GLY A 121 1.24 20.01 4.14
C GLY A 121 0.91 21.46 3.80
N GLY A 122 -0.18 21.68 3.07
CA GLY A 122 -0.71 23.00 2.72
C GLY A 122 -1.79 23.50 3.69
N THR A 123 -2.74 24.27 3.16
CA THR A 123 -3.89 24.80 3.91
C THR A 123 -5.03 23.80 3.97
N ILE A 124 -5.88 23.90 5.00
CA ILE A 124 -7.14 23.15 5.11
C ILE A 124 -8.31 24.12 5.29
N SER A 125 -9.37 23.89 4.52
CA SER A 125 -10.62 24.66 4.56
C SER A 125 -11.80 23.74 4.85
N ASN A 126 -12.98 24.33 5.10
CA ASN A 126 -14.28 23.62 5.11
C ASN A 126 -14.36 22.38 6.02
N THR A 127 -13.59 22.37 7.11
CA THR A 127 -13.47 21.22 8.02
C THR A 127 -13.83 21.65 9.44
N ASN A 128 -14.84 21.00 10.03
CA ASN A 128 -15.13 21.17 11.46
C ASN A 128 -14.26 20.22 12.28
N ILE A 129 -13.39 20.79 13.13
CA ILE A 129 -12.41 20.05 13.91
C ILE A 129 -13.08 19.27 15.06
N ASN A 130 -14.05 19.87 15.77
CA ASN A 130 -14.63 19.31 16.99
C ASN A 130 -13.56 18.73 17.95
N GLN A 131 -13.64 17.43 18.27
CA GLN A 131 -12.72 16.69 19.16
C GLN A 131 -11.41 16.22 18.50
N ASN A 132 -11.22 16.51 17.22
CA ASN A 132 -10.12 15.96 16.42
C ASN A 132 -8.85 16.82 16.51
N SER A 133 -7.72 16.26 16.09
CA SER A 133 -6.47 17.00 15.95
C SER A 133 -6.22 17.30 14.48
N VAL A 134 -6.11 18.59 14.13
CA VAL A 134 -5.79 19.03 12.76
C VAL A 134 -4.53 19.89 12.79
N GLN A 135 -3.53 19.47 12.01
CA GLN A 135 -2.28 20.21 11.80
C GLN A 135 -2.19 20.57 10.31
N SER A 136 -1.94 21.84 10.00
CA SER A 136 -1.84 22.34 8.62
C SER A 136 -0.61 23.24 8.46
N GLY A 137 -0.25 23.52 7.21
CA GLY A 137 0.97 24.26 6.87
C GLY A 137 2.25 23.49 7.17
N LEU A 138 2.17 22.16 7.27
CA LEU A 138 3.29 21.30 7.64
C LEU A 138 4.42 21.36 6.61
N ALA A 139 4.17 21.63 5.33
CA ALA A 139 5.26 21.80 4.36
C ALA A 139 6.21 22.96 4.74
N THR A 140 5.70 23.96 5.49
CA THR A 140 6.49 25.08 5.99
C THR A 140 7.05 24.82 7.39
N SER A 141 6.23 24.26 8.31
CA SER A 141 6.62 24.08 9.72
C SER A 141 7.38 22.77 9.99
N ASP A 142 7.21 21.77 9.13
CA ASP A 142 7.91 20.47 9.11
C ASP A 142 8.17 20.04 7.65
N PRO A 143 9.21 20.57 6.98
CA PRO A 143 9.52 20.22 5.59
C PRO A 143 9.76 18.71 5.34
N GLY A 144 10.07 17.94 6.40
CA GLY A 144 10.19 16.49 6.34
C GLY A 144 8.86 15.79 6.07
N PHE A 145 7.73 16.39 6.46
CA PHE A 145 6.40 15.83 6.25
C PHE A 145 6.07 15.66 4.76
N ALA A 146 6.05 16.76 4.00
CA ALA A 146 5.66 16.71 2.58
C ALA A 146 6.66 15.88 1.74
N SER A 147 7.95 15.99 2.03
CA SER A 147 9.00 15.22 1.33
C SER A 147 8.94 13.71 1.62
N SER A 148 8.60 13.31 2.85
CA SER A 148 8.42 11.90 3.19
C SER A 148 7.18 11.29 2.52
N LEU A 149 6.05 12.01 2.46
CA LEU A 149 4.87 11.58 1.71
C LEU A 149 5.16 11.42 0.22
N ALA A 150 5.84 12.39 -0.40
CA ALA A 150 6.23 12.30 -1.82
C ALA A 150 7.17 11.11 -2.08
N THR A 151 8.10 10.85 -1.16
CA THR A 151 8.99 9.68 -1.23
C THR A 151 8.21 8.38 -1.11
N GLN A 152 7.26 8.29 -0.17
CA GLN A 152 6.38 7.14 0.00
C GLN A 152 5.59 6.86 -1.28
N GLY A 153 5.01 7.88 -1.92
CA GLY A 153 4.30 7.73 -3.19
C GLY A 153 5.20 7.20 -4.31
N THR A 154 6.42 7.74 -4.44
CA THR A 154 7.39 7.27 -5.45
C THR A 154 7.79 5.82 -5.23
N VAL A 155 8.11 5.45 -3.98
CA VAL A 155 8.51 4.08 -3.61
C VAL A 155 7.36 3.10 -3.81
N LEU A 156 6.15 3.45 -3.38
CA LEU A 156 4.99 2.60 -3.55
C LEU A 156 4.64 2.40 -5.02
N ALA A 157 4.68 3.45 -5.84
CA ALA A 157 4.44 3.36 -7.28
C ALA A 157 5.47 2.48 -8.00
N GLY A 158 6.76 2.65 -7.69
CA GLY A 158 7.81 1.77 -8.22
C GLY A 158 7.59 0.32 -7.79
N SER A 159 7.25 0.11 -6.53
CA SER A 159 7.00 -1.22 -5.98
C SER A 159 5.81 -1.94 -6.60
N MET A 160 4.70 -1.25 -6.85
CA MET A 160 3.51 -1.87 -7.46
C MET A 160 3.76 -2.26 -8.92
N LYS A 161 4.49 -1.43 -9.66
CA LYS A 161 4.94 -1.75 -11.03
C LYS A 161 5.91 -2.93 -11.06
N GLN A 162 6.85 -2.97 -10.13
CA GLN A 162 7.78 -4.10 -9.99
C GLN A 162 7.05 -5.39 -9.61
N LEU A 163 6.12 -5.32 -8.63
CA LEU A 163 5.29 -6.46 -8.25
C LEU A 163 4.57 -7.02 -9.47
N SER A 164 3.87 -6.16 -10.22
CA SER A 164 3.11 -6.56 -11.40
C SER A 164 4.00 -7.21 -12.47
N THR A 165 5.18 -6.64 -12.72
CA THR A 165 6.18 -7.21 -13.64
C THR A 165 6.65 -8.59 -13.18
N ASN A 166 6.95 -8.74 -11.88
CA ASN A 166 7.40 -10.00 -11.30
C ASN A 166 6.30 -11.07 -11.41
N LEU A 167 5.04 -10.70 -11.14
CA LEU A 167 3.90 -11.62 -11.26
C LEU A 167 3.72 -12.08 -12.72
N SER A 168 3.81 -11.15 -13.68
CA SER A 168 3.72 -11.48 -15.12
C SER A 168 4.79 -12.46 -15.59
N GLY A 169 5.96 -12.50 -14.93
CA GLY A 169 7.05 -13.42 -15.25
C GLY A 169 6.86 -14.84 -14.71
N LEU A 170 5.83 -15.10 -13.89
CA LEU A 170 5.59 -16.42 -13.31
C LEU A 170 5.07 -17.41 -14.37
N ALA A 171 5.61 -18.62 -14.34
CA ALA A 171 5.12 -19.71 -15.18
C ALA A 171 3.73 -20.16 -14.72
N ALA A 172 2.78 -20.26 -15.66
CA ALA A 172 1.46 -20.80 -15.37
C ALA A 172 1.54 -22.29 -14.98
N ASN A 173 0.77 -22.65 -13.96
CA ASN A 173 0.60 -24.03 -13.49
C ASN A 173 -0.88 -24.42 -13.34
N SER A 174 -1.80 -23.52 -13.64
CA SER A 174 -3.24 -23.66 -13.45
C SER A 174 -4.00 -23.30 -14.73
N ASP A 175 -5.18 -23.89 -14.90
CA ASP A 175 -5.92 -23.84 -16.16
C ASP A 175 -7.28 -23.11 -16.02
N MET A 176 -7.59 -22.30 -17.01
CA MET A 176 -8.93 -21.76 -17.24
C MET A 176 -9.63 -22.55 -18.35
N VAL A 177 -10.83 -23.05 -18.07
CA VAL A 177 -11.64 -23.81 -19.04
C VAL A 177 -12.90 -23.01 -19.38
N ILE A 178 -13.09 -22.71 -20.67
CA ILE A 178 -14.29 -22.05 -21.16
C ILE A 178 -15.30 -23.11 -21.64
N SER A 179 -16.54 -23.03 -21.16
CA SER A 179 -17.66 -23.87 -21.59
C SER A 179 -18.91 -23.01 -21.78
N GLY A 180 -19.24 -22.71 -23.03
CA GLY A 180 -20.31 -21.76 -23.34
C GLY A 180 -19.92 -20.36 -22.89
N ASN A 181 -20.80 -19.69 -22.13
CA ASN A 181 -20.60 -18.33 -21.62
C ASN A 181 -19.79 -18.25 -20.31
N ARG A 182 -19.23 -19.37 -19.85
CA ARG A 182 -18.58 -19.48 -18.54
C ARG A 182 -17.10 -19.83 -18.67
N ALA A 183 -16.26 -19.03 -18.02
CA ALA A 183 -14.89 -19.40 -17.68
C ALA A 183 -14.84 -20.03 -16.28
N THR A 184 -14.25 -21.21 -16.17
CA THR A 184 -13.96 -21.87 -14.90
C THR A 184 -12.46 -21.89 -14.67
N PHE A 185 -12.01 -21.15 -13.65
CA PHE A 185 -10.62 -21.13 -13.20
C PHE A 185 -10.40 -22.30 -12.22
N ASN A 186 -9.53 -23.24 -12.59
CA ASN A 186 -9.20 -24.40 -11.76
C ASN A 186 -7.74 -24.30 -11.31
N ALA A 187 -7.54 -23.85 -10.08
CA ALA A 187 -6.21 -23.74 -9.51
C ALA A 187 -5.58 -25.14 -9.33
N SER A 188 -4.29 -25.23 -9.62
CA SER A 188 -3.43 -26.37 -9.32
C SER A 188 -2.21 -25.84 -8.56
N PRO A 189 -2.37 -25.54 -7.26
CA PRO A 189 -1.31 -24.92 -6.48
C PRO A 189 -0.06 -25.80 -6.42
N ASP A 190 1.10 -25.16 -6.43
CA ASP A 190 2.38 -25.83 -6.17
C ASP A 190 2.54 -26.23 -4.69
N ALA A 191 3.69 -26.78 -4.33
CA ALA A 191 3.98 -27.20 -2.96
C ALA A 191 3.96 -26.04 -1.93
N ASN A 192 4.05 -24.79 -2.37
CA ASN A 192 3.98 -23.60 -1.54
C ASN A 192 2.57 -22.98 -1.52
N GLY A 193 1.60 -23.59 -2.18
CA GLY A 193 0.22 -23.09 -2.26
C GLY A 193 -0.01 -22.05 -3.35
N LEU A 194 0.94 -21.84 -4.26
CA LEU A 194 0.84 -20.84 -5.34
C LEU A 194 0.22 -21.46 -6.60
N ALA A 195 -0.91 -20.90 -7.04
CA ALA A 195 -1.52 -21.17 -8.33
C ALA A 195 -1.32 -19.98 -9.27
N VAL A 196 -0.91 -20.22 -10.51
CA VAL A 196 -0.66 -19.19 -11.52
C VAL A 196 -1.42 -19.53 -12.80
N PHE A 197 -2.26 -18.62 -13.23
CA PHE A 197 -2.96 -18.64 -14.51
C PHE A 197 -2.34 -17.60 -15.45
N SER A 198 -2.36 -17.89 -16.75
CA SER A 198 -2.00 -16.92 -17.80
C SER A 198 -3.10 -16.92 -18.85
N ILE A 199 -3.74 -15.76 -19.02
CA ILE A 199 -4.85 -15.55 -19.97
C ILE A 199 -4.67 -14.22 -20.69
N SER A 200 -5.51 -13.96 -21.69
CA SER A 200 -5.61 -12.64 -22.32
C SER A 200 -6.93 -11.94 -21.95
N ALA A 201 -6.95 -10.62 -22.05
CA ALA A 201 -8.18 -9.82 -21.93
C ALA A 201 -9.25 -10.30 -22.93
N ALA A 202 -8.82 -10.68 -24.14
CA ALA A 202 -9.70 -11.24 -25.16
C ALA A 202 -10.32 -12.60 -24.77
N ASP A 203 -9.78 -13.30 -23.77
CA ASP A 203 -10.42 -14.51 -23.24
C ASP A 203 -11.54 -14.18 -22.25
N LEU A 204 -11.39 -13.11 -21.47
CA LEU A 204 -12.47 -12.57 -20.62
C LEU A 204 -13.61 -12.01 -21.49
N ASP A 205 -13.30 -11.33 -22.59
CA ASP A 205 -14.32 -10.80 -23.52
C ASP A 205 -15.19 -11.90 -24.18
N LYS A 206 -14.81 -13.18 -24.09
CA LYS A 206 -15.57 -14.31 -24.65
C LYS A 206 -16.64 -14.86 -23.70
N VAL A 207 -16.62 -14.46 -22.43
CA VAL A 207 -17.50 -15.01 -21.40
C VAL A 207 -18.33 -13.90 -20.76
N GLY A 208 -19.28 -14.30 -19.92
CA GLY A 208 -20.02 -13.37 -19.05
C GLY A 208 -20.17 -13.90 -17.63
N GLU A 209 -19.56 -15.06 -17.36
CA GLU A 209 -19.63 -15.76 -16.09
C GLU A 209 -18.25 -16.31 -15.70
N ILE A 210 -17.87 -16.13 -14.44
CA ILE A 210 -16.65 -16.65 -13.84
C ILE A 210 -17.03 -17.62 -12.72
N ALA A 211 -16.50 -18.83 -12.78
CA ALA A 211 -16.42 -19.73 -11.63
C ALA A 211 -14.96 -19.85 -11.19
N PHE A 212 -14.69 -19.73 -9.90
CA PHE A 212 -13.33 -19.77 -9.38
C PHE A 212 -13.16 -20.89 -8.36
N ASN A 213 -12.34 -21.89 -8.69
CA ASN A 213 -12.01 -23.02 -7.82
C ASN A 213 -10.57 -22.86 -7.33
N LEU A 214 -10.40 -22.40 -6.09
CA LEU A 214 -9.08 -22.23 -5.47
C LEU A 214 -8.35 -23.57 -5.22
N ASN A 215 -9.08 -24.69 -5.08
CA ASN A 215 -8.49 -26.03 -4.91
C ASN A 215 -7.37 -26.11 -3.85
N GLY A 216 -7.50 -25.33 -2.77
CA GLY A 216 -6.51 -25.28 -1.68
C GLY A 216 -5.33 -24.34 -1.92
N ALA A 217 -5.32 -23.55 -2.99
CA ALA A 217 -4.32 -22.50 -3.20
C ALA A 217 -4.42 -21.46 -2.09
N ASP A 218 -3.28 -21.12 -1.50
CA ASP A 218 -3.15 -19.99 -0.58
C ASP A 218 -3.18 -18.67 -1.36
N THR A 219 -2.52 -18.64 -2.51
CA THR A 219 -2.53 -17.51 -3.42
C THR A 219 -2.75 -17.99 -4.85
N ALA A 220 -3.73 -17.43 -5.53
CA ALA A 220 -3.95 -17.59 -6.97
C ALA A 220 -3.63 -16.28 -7.68
N ILE A 221 -2.72 -16.32 -8.65
CA ILE A 221 -2.34 -15.18 -9.49
C ILE A 221 -2.93 -15.41 -10.87
N VAL A 222 -3.75 -14.48 -11.35
CA VAL A 222 -4.26 -14.48 -12.71
C VAL A 222 -3.56 -13.39 -13.49
N ASN A 223 -2.57 -13.76 -14.29
CA ASN A 223 -1.89 -12.83 -15.20
C ASN A 223 -2.76 -12.65 -16.45
N VAL A 224 -3.25 -11.43 -16.66
CA VAL A 224 -4.09 -11.05 -17.80
C VAL A 224 -3.30 -10.13 -18.71
N SER A 225 -2.98 -10.61 -19.91
CA SER A 225 -2.29 -9.83 -20.95
C SER A 225 -3.28 -9.01 -21.78
N GLY A 226 -2.88 -7.81 -22.18
CA GLY A 226 -3.69 -6.90 -23.02
C GLY A 226 -3.66 -5.45 -22.54
N SER A 227 -3.67 -4.50 -23.49
CA SER A 227 -3.60 -3.06 -23.19
C SER A 227 -4.93 -2.46 -22.75
N THR A 228 -6.05 -3.11 -23.07
CA THR A 228 -7.41 -2.67 -22.75
C THR A 228 -8.15 -3.85 -22.15
N VAL A 229 -8.77 -3.65 -21.00
CA VAL A 229 -9.43 -4.72 -20.22
C VAL A 229 -10.85 -4.29 -19.86
N SER A 230 -11.81 -5.17 -20.13
CA SER A 230 -13.19 -5.04 -19.66
C SER A 230 -13.45 -6.06 -18.55
N LEU A 231 -13.88 -5.60 -17.39
CA LEU A 231 -14.29 -6.44 -16.26
C LEU A 231 -15.82 -6.34 -16.11
N ASN A 232 -16.51 -7.11 -16.94
CA ASN A 232 -17.97 -7.10 -17.11
C ASN A 232 -18.61 -8.49 -16.94
N ASP A 233 -17.86 -9.45 -16.42
CA ASP A 233 -18.32 -10.79 -16.08
C ASP A 233 -19.03 -10.87 -14.71
N ASN A 234 -19.81 -11.92 -14.49
CA ASN A 234 -20.46 -12.20 -13.21
C ASN A 234 -19.82 -13.40 -12.50
N PHE A 235 -19.49 -13.26 -11.22
CA PHE A 235 -18.98 -14.37 -10.42
C PHE A 235 -20.11 -15.31 -9.98
N LEU A 236 -20.02 -16.58 -10.37
CA LEU A 236 -20.90 -17.64 -9.88
C LEU A 236 -20.57 -17.97 -8.42
N GLY A 237 -21.56 -17.83 -7.54
CA GLY A 237 -21.37 -17.98 -6.09
C GLY A 237 -20.96 -16.68 -5.38
N GLY A 238 -20.83 -15.57 -6.12
CA GLY A 238 -20.44 -14.26 -5.59
C GLY A 238 -18.92 -14.09 -5.48
N THR A 239 -18.50 -12.97 -4.91
CA THR A 239 -17.09 -12.51 -4.86
C THR A 239 -16.40 -12.79 -3.52
N ALA A 240 -17.15 -13.29 -2.55
CA ALA A 240 -16.69 -13.43 -1.17
C ALA A 240 -15.41 -14.28 -1.07
N ASN A 241 -14.49 -13.86 -0.21
CA ASN A 241 -13.18 -14.48 0.06
C ASN A 241 -12.18 -14.51 -1.11
N LEU A 242 -12.57 -14.13 -2.32
CA LEU A 242 -11.62 -14.08 -3.44
C LEU A 242 -10.60 -12.94 -3.27
N GLY A 243 -11.00 -11.81 -2.69
CA GLY A 243 -10.11 -10.67 -2.41
C GLY A 243 -8.85 -11.03 -1.61
N GLU A 244 -8.99 -11.98 -0.69
CA GLU A 244 -7.95 -12.40 0.25
C GLU A 244 -6.89 -13.31 -0.38
N HIS A 245 -7.25 -14.04 -1.45
CA HIS A 245 -6.42 -15.10 -2.04
C HIS A 245 -6.13 -14.95 -3.53
N VAL A 246 -6.95 -14.21 -4.28
CA VAL A 246 -6.80 -14.04 -5.72
C VAL A 246 -6.19 -12.66 -6.02
N ILE A 247 -5.11 -12.63 -6.80
CA ILE A 247 -4.54 -11.42 -7.38
C ILE A 247 -4.74 -11.47 -8.89
N TRP A 248 -5.56 -10.57 -9.43
CA TRP A 248 -5.67 -10.29 -10.86
C TRP A 248 -4.60 -9.29 -11.26
N ASN A 249 -3.59 -9.75 -11.99
CA ASN A 249 -2.47 -8.93 -12.43
C ASN A 249 -2.66 -8.51 -13.89
N PHE A 250 -2.86 -7.21 -14.11
CA PHE A 250 -3.05 -6.59 -15.43
C PHE A 250 -1.78 -5.85 -15.82
N GLY A 251 -0.73 -6.62 -16.11
CA GLY A 251 0.64 -6.10 -16.27
C GLY A 251 0.86 -5.17 -17.46
N ASP A 252 0.00 -5.27 -18.49
CA ASP A 252 0.13 -4.49 -19.72
C ASP A 252 -0.98 -3.44 -19.88
N ALA A 253 -1.99 -3.45 -19.00
CA ALA A 253 -3.19 -2.66 -19.16
C ALA A 253 -2.91 -1.15 -19.03
N GLN A 254 -3.32 -0.41 -20.05
CA GLN A 254 -3.34 1.06 -20.07
C GLN A 254 -4.73 1.61 -19.78
N SER A 255 -5.77 0.81 -20.05
CA SER A 255 -7.16 1.15 -19.74
C SER A 255 -7.88 -0.08 -19.16
N LEU A 256 -8.67 0.15 -18.12
CA LEU A 256 -9.46 -0.87 -17.46
C LEU A 256 -10.84 -0.32 -17.10
N ASP A 257 -11.89 -0.92 -17.65
CA ASP A 257 -13.27 -0.58 -17.33
C ASP A 257 -13.95 -1.72 -16.59
N LEU A 258 -14.42 -1.45 -15.37
CA LEU A 258 -15.15 -2.41 -14.54
C LEU A 258 -16.60 -1.98 -14.41
N THR A 259 -17.52 -2.81 -14.89
CA THR A 259 -18.96 -2.53 -14.86
C THR A 259 -19.73 -3.42 -13.89
N ASN A 260 -19.20 -4.60 -13.58
CA ASN A 260 -19.82 -5.56 -12.68
C ASN A 260 -19.01 -5.70 -11.39
N SER A 261 -19.62 -6.29 -10.36
CA SER A 261 -18.91 -6.58 -9.13
C SER A 261 -17.76 -7.56 -9.36
N TRP A 262 -16.59 -7.28 -8.79
CA TRP A 262 -15.39 -8.09 -9.04
C TRP A 262 -14.81 -8.67 -7.75
N GLY A 263 -14.50 -9.97 -7.77
CA GLY A 263 -13.89 -10.68 -6.65
C GLY A 263 -12.41 -10.94 -6.89
N GLY A 264 -11.58 -10.54 -5.93
CA GLY A 264 -10.13 -10.64 -6.03
C GLY A 264 -9.47 -9.28 -5.88
N SER A 265 -8.20 -9.29 -5.48
CA SER A 265 -7.36 -8.10 -5.48
C SER A 265 -6.90 -7.78 -6.91
N LEU A 266 -6.96 -6.52 -7.33
CA LEU A 266 -6.59 -6.05 -8.67
C LEU A 266 -5.25 -5.33 -8.62
N LEU A 267 -4.34 -5.67 -9.53
CA LEU A 267 -3.06 -5.02 -9.71
C LEU A 267 -2.94 -4.54 -11.16
N ALA A 268 -3.29 -3.27 -11.41
CA ALA A 268 -3.24 -2.62 -12.72
C ALA A 268 -2.46 -1.27 -12.65
N PRO A 269 -1.17 -1.29 -12.30
CA PRO A 269 -0.44 -0.08 -11.89
C PRO A 269 -0.12 0.89 -13.05
N TRP A 270 -0.48 0.55 -14.30
CA TRP A 270 -0.36 1.43 -15.47
C TRP A 270 -1.71 1.89 -16.02
N ALA A 271 -2.83 1.35 -15.53
CA ALA A 271 -4.13 1.61 -16.12
C ALA A 271 -4.73 2.94 -15.66
N ASP A 272 -5.29 3.69 -16.61
CA ASP A 272 -6.36 4.64 -16.37
C ASP A 272 -7.66 3.85 -16.26
N ALA A 273 -8.17 3.72 -15.03
CA ALA A 273 -9.29 2.84 -14.74
C ALA A 273 -10.60 3.59 -14.47
N THR A 274 -11.72 2.96 -14.82
CA THR A 274 -13.06 3.38 -14.40
C THR A 274 -13.78 2.20 -13.73
N THR A 275 -14.33 2.41 -12.54
CA THR A 275 -15.14 1.40 -11.85
C THR A 275 -16.57 1.90 -11.68
N ALA A 276 -17.57 1.06 -11.95
CA ALA A 276 -18.99 1.38 -11.77
C ALA A 276 -19.71 0.48 -10.74
N ASN A 277 -19.02 -0.52 -10.20
CA ASN A 277 -19.56 -1.45 -9.21
C ASN A 277 -18.44 -1.86 -8.23
N TYR A 278 -18.77 -2.66 -7.22
CA TYR A 278 -17.85 -2.92 -6.12
C TYR A 278 -16.71 -3.89 -6.48
N ILE A 279 -15.54 -3.67 -5.89
CA ILE A 279 -14.44 -4.63 -5.83
C ILE A 279 -14.37 -5.19 -4.41
N GLN A 280 -14.33 -6.51 -4.27
CA GLN A 280 -13.98 -7.21 -3.02
C GLN A 280 -12.54 -7.70 -3.06
N GLY A 281 -11.66 -6.92 -2.43
CA GLY A 281 -10.22 -7.11 -2.49
C GLY A 281 -9.48 -5.78 -2.32
N SER A 282 -8.17 -5.84 -2.49
CA SER A 282 -7.32 -4.66 -2.63
C SER A 282 -7.21 -4.28 -4.10
N ALA A 283 -7.21 -2.99 -4.44
CA ALA A 283 -7.11 -2.56 -5.82
C ALA A 283 -5.99 -1.53 -6.03
N VAL A 284 -5.20 -1.73 -7.08
CA VAL A 284 -4.11 -0.84 -7.49
C VAL A 284 -4.32 -0.36 -8.92
N PHE A 285 -4.33 0.95 -9.12
CA PHE A 285 -4.49 1.58 -10.43
C PHE A 285 -3.45 2.67 -10.69
N GLY A 286 -3.17 2.95 -11.96
CA GLY A 286 -2.41 4.12 -12.39
C GLY A 286 -3.16 5.39 -12.02
N ASN A 287 -4.32 5.61 -12.64
CA ASN A 287 -5.31 6.62 -12.25
C ASN A 287 -6.69 5.95 -12.11
N LEU A 288 -7.61 6.57 -11.38
CA LEU A 288 -8.93 5.98 -11.16
C LEU A 288 -10.05 7.01 -11.18
N THR A 289 -11.07 6.74 -12.00
CA THR A 289 -12.42 7.28 -11.84
C THR A 289 -13.28 6.26 -11.09
N GLN A 290 -13.48 6.49 -9.80
CA GLN A 290 -14.19 5.60 -8.90
C GLN A 290 -15.67 5.97 -8.77
N ASN A 291 -16.54 5.20 -9.42
CA ASN A 291 -18.00 5.27 -9.24
C ASN A 291 -18.58 4.04 -8.51
N GLY A 292 -17.75 3.05 -8.17
CA GLY A 292 -18.12 1.84 -7.43
C GLY A 292 -17.37 1.73 -6.11
N GLU A 293 -17.87 0.89 -5.21
CA GLU A 293 -17.33 0.75 -3.85
C GLU A 293 -16.05 -0.10 -3.83
N MET A 294 -15.23 0.09 -2.78
CA MET A 294 -14.10 -0.79 -2.48
C MET A 294 -14.36 -1.45 -1.13
N HIS A 295 -14.65 -2.76 -1.14
CA HIS A 295 -14.99 -3.51 0.08
C HIS A 295 -13.74 -3.98 0.82
N LEU A 296 -13.91 -4.36 2.09
CA LEU A 296 -12.93 -5.11 2.88
C LEU A 296 -12.65 -6.50 2.28
N GLY A 297 -11.70 -7.21 2.91
CA GLY A 297 -11.16 -8.46 2.38
C GLY A 297 -9.92 -8.20 1.51
N THR A 298 -9.03 -7.32 1.97
CA THR A 298 -7.73 -7.10 1.34
C THR A 298 -6.96 -8.40 1.22
N TYR A 299 -6.00 -8.46 0.30
CA TYR A 299 -5.14 -9.63 0.15
C TYR A 299 -4.55 -10.06 1.50
N THR A 300 -4.62 -11.35 1.85
CA THR A 300 -4.05 -11.90 3.09
C THR A 300 -3.19 -13.16 2.85
N GLY A 301 -3.14 -13.66 1.62
CA GLY A 301 -2.31 -14.81 1.25
C GLY A 301 -0.84 -14.65 1.61
N GLY A 302 -0.12 -15.76 1.75
CA GLY A 302 1.27 -15.84 2.20
C GLY A 302 2.32 -15.60 1.11
N TYR A 303 1.92 -15.39 -0.15
CA TYR A 303 2.88 -15.19 -1.24
C TYR A 303 3.69 -13.90 -1.03
N THR A 304 5.00 -14.06 -1.14
CA THR A 304 5.98 -12.97 -1.17
C THR A 304 6.83 -13.18 -2.43
N PRO A 305 6.79 -12.26 -3.41
CA PRO A 305 7.62 -12.41 -4.59
C PRO A 305 9.08 -12.39 -4.19
N PRO A 306 9.96 -13.14 -4.89
CA PRO A 306 11.39 -12.99 -4.72
C PRO A 306 11.77 -11.52 -4.89
N ILE A 307 12.42 -10.96 -3.87
CA ILE A 307 13.03 -9.64 -3.96
C ILE A 307 14.26 -9.77 -4.83
N ASP A 308 14.15 -9.38 -6.10
CA ASP A 308 15.33 -9.02 -6.87
C ASP A 308 15.89 -7.75 -6.23
N PRO A 309 17.13 -7.76 -5.70
CA PRO A 309 17.75 -6.53 -5.23
C PRO A 309 17.75 -5.55 -6.41
N PRO A 310 17.41 -4.26 -6.18
CA PRO A 310 17.20 -3.33 -7.28
C PRO A 310 18.46 -3.27 -8.13
N THR A 311 18.42 -3.86 -9.33
CA THR A 311 19.52 -3.82 -10.28
C THR A 311 19.53 -2.45 -10.96
N GLY A 312 19.91 -1.43 -10.19
CA GLY A 312 20.55 -0.24 -10.73
C GLY A 312 21.98 -0.60 -11.09
N SER A 313 22.31 -0.53 -12.37
CA SER A 313 23.63 -0.87 -12.90
C SER A 313 24.77 -0.10 -12.23
N SER A 314 25.91 -0.78 -12.03
CA SER A 314 27.27 -0.29 -11.75
C SER A 314 27.63 0.20 -10.33
N SER A 315 28.06 -0.70 -9.45
CA SER A 315 29.49 -0.93 -9.14
C SER A 315 29.61 -2.04 -8.07
N GLY A 316 30.66 -2.86 -8.13
CA GLY A 316 30.83 -4.07 -7.32
C GLY A 316 30.95 -3.85 -5.82
N GLY A 317 29.82 -3.62 -5.14
CA GLY A 317 29.69 -3.74 -3.69
C GLY A 317 29.16 -5.12 -3.34
N THR A 318 29.92 -5.87 -2.55
CA THR A 318 29.44 -7.10 -1.90
C THR A 318 28.18 -6.82 -1.07
N PRO A 319 27.23 -7.76 -0.94
CA PRO A 319 26.07 -7.58 -0.08
C PRO A 319 26.52 -7.19 1.32
N VAL A 320 26.00 -6.08 1.84
CA VAL A 320 26.20 -5.70 3.24
C VAL A 320 25.39 -6.71 4.06
N PRO A 321 26.02 -7.54 4.91
CA PRO A 321 25.29 -8.42 5.80
C PRO A 321 24.41 -7.56 6.70
N GLU A 322 23.15 -7.98 6.89
CA GLU A 322 22.29 -7.44 7.93
C GLU A 322 23.13 -7.30 9.20
N ALA A 323 23.22 -6.08 9.73
CA ALA A 323 24.05 -5.80 10.88
C ALA A 323 23.65 -6.80 11.98
N PRO A 324 24.55 -7.70 12.43
CA PRO A 324 24.20 -8.66 13.47
C PRO A 324 23.79 -7.84 14.69
N GLY A 325 22.57 -7.99 15.21
CA GLY A 325 22.03 -7.18 16.31
C GLY A 325 22.73 -7.32 17.67
N TRP A 326 23.85 -8.03 17.73
CA TRP A 326 24.55 -8.42 18.96
C TRP A 326 25.60 -7.41 19.49
N PRO A 327 26.35 -6.65 18.66
CA PRO A 327 27.31 -5.64 19.16
C PRO A 327 26.63 -4.48 19.88
N LEU A 328 25.43 -4.07 19.45
CA LEU A 328 24.66 -3.00 20.08
C LEU A 328 24.12 -3.42 21.46
N PHE A 329 23.73 -4.68 21.62
CA PHE A 329 23.30 -5.23 22.90
C PHE A 329 24.44 -5.30 23.92
N LEU A 330 25.65 -5.69 23.47
CA LEU A 330 26.86 -5.75 24.31
C LEU A 330 27.33 -4.35 24.76
N LEU A 331 27.25 -3.34 23.89
CA LEU A 331 27.56 -1.95 24.25
C LEU A 331 26.57 -1.38 25.28
N GLY A 332 25.29 -1.74 25.18
CA GLY A 332 24.26 -1.38 26.17
C GLY A 332 24.57 -1.94 27.56
N ILE A 333 25.02 -3.18 27.65
CA ILE A 333 25.37 -3.82 28.93
C ILE A 333 26.62 -3.17 29.55
N VAL A 334 27.65 -2.85 28.76
CA VAL A 334 28.86 -2.17 29.25
C VAL A 334 28.56 -0.75 29.76
N GLY A 335 27.67 -0.02 29.08
CA GLY A 335 27.21 1.31 29.53
C GLY A 335 26.49 1.27 30.89
N VAL A 336 25.60 0.29 31.10
CA VAL A 336 24.89 0.10 32.37
C VAL A 336 25.85 -0.32 33.50
N LEU A 337 26.84 -1.15 33.22
CA LEU A 337 27.83 -1.60 34.20
C LEU A 337 28.81 -0.49 34.61
N LEU A 338 29.20 0.39 33.69
CA LEU A 338 30.05 1.57 33.98
C LEU A 338 29.28 2.65 34.74
N GLY A 339 28.01 2.89 34.39
CA GLY A 339 27.12 3.81 35.13
C GLY A 339 26.93 3.41 36.60
N ARG A 340 26.78 2.10 36.87
CA ARG A 340 26.64 1.57 38.25
C ARG A 340 27.92 1.68 39.08
N ARG A 341 29.11 1.74 38.46
CA ARG A 341 30.39 1.94 39.15
C ARG A 341 30.66 3.39 39.53
N LEU A 342 30.12 4.34 38.77
CA LEU A 342 30.30 5.77 39.05
C LEU A 342 29.39 6.26 40.18
N ILE A 343 28.17 5.73 40.30
CA ILE A 343 27.21 6.09 41.35
C ILE A 343 27.67 5.60 42.74
N ARG A 344 28.44 4.50 42.81
CA ARG A 344 28.98 3.97 44.08
C ARG A 344 30.21 4.71 44.62
N LYS A 345 30.78 5.68 43.88
CA LYS A 345 31.95 6.45 44.31
C LYS A 345 31.62 7.84 44.86
N THR A 346 30.34 8.20 44.92
CA THR A 346 29.86 9.51 45.41
C THR A 346 28.87 9.39 46.57
N ALA A 347 29.01 8.37 47.40
CA ALA A 347 28.41 8.29 48.73
C ALA A 347 29.52 8.09 49.77
#